data_AF-A0A7I7PEN7-F1
#
_entry.id   AF-A0A7I7PEN7-F1
#
_cell.length_a   1.000
_cell.length_b   1.000
_cell.length_c   1.000
_cell.angle_alpha   90.00
_cell.angle_beta   90.00
_cell.angle_gamma   90.00
#
_symmetry.space_group_name_H-M   'P 1'
#
loop_
_entity.id
_entity.type
_entity.pdbx_description
1 polymer ?
#
loop_
_entity_poly.entity_id
_entity_poly.type
_entity_poly.pdbx_seq_one_letter_code
_entity_poly.pdbx_strand_id
1 'polypeptide(L)' 'MRTNIDIDDDVLREAQRLVGTRTKRDTVNLALRELVARHRQIGVLDLRGKVHWDGDLAESRRGRS' A
#
# COMPACT_ATOMS: atom_id res chain seq x y z
N MET A 1 -7.89 -0.48 21.67
CA MET A 1 -6.87 -1.07 22.55
C MET A 1 -5.73 -0.07 22.70
N ARG A 2 -5.21 0.12 23.91
CA ARG A 2 -4.04 0.97 24.16
C ARG A 2 -2.85 0.05 24.39
N THR A 3 -1.83 0.16 23.55
CA THR A 3 -0.63 -0.67 23.59
C THR A 3 0.57 0.25 23.76
N ASN A 4 1.51 -0.11 24.62
CA ASN A 4 2.76 0.62 24.76
C ASN A 4 3.83 -0.09 23.93
N ILE A 5 4.45 0.63 23.01
CA ILE A 5 5.49 0.13 22.11
C ILE A 5 6.53 1.23 21.92
N ASP A 6 7.79 0.85 21.86
CA ASP A 6 8.86 1.76 21.49
C ASP A 6 8.88 1.94 19.97
N ILE A 7 8.88 3.19 19.52
CA ILE A 7 8.92 3.57 18.11
C ILE A 7 10.03 4.60 17.94
N ASP A 8 10.81 4.46 16.87
CA ASP A 8 11.78 5.47 16.47
C ASP A 8 11.05 6.79 16.14
N ASP A 9 11.37 7.81 16.93
CA ASP A 9 10.71 9.10 16.92
C ASP A 9 11.07 9.92 15.67
N ASP A 10 12.25 9.73 15.09
CA ASP A 10 12.68 10.40 13.85
C ASP A 10 11.91 9.82 12.66
N VAL A 11 11.82 8.50 12.57
CA VAL A 11 11.03 7.81 11.53
C VAL A 11 9.56 8.19 11.63
N LEU A 12 9.00 8.25 12.84
CA LEU A 12 7.61 8.62 13.04
C LEU A 12 7.33 10.07 12.63
N ARG A 13 8.23 11.00 12.94
CA ARG A 13 8.13 12.40 12.50
C ARG A 13 8.20 12.53 10.99
N GLU A 14 9.12 11.80 10.35
CA GLU A 14 9.22 11.79 8.90
C GLU A 14 7.95 11.25 8.25
N ALA A 15 7.44 10.11 8.73
CA ALA A 15 6.20 9.54 8.27
C ALA A 15 5.04 10.52 8.43
N GLN A 16 4.92 11.17 9.59
CA GLN A 16 3.89 12.20 9.83
C GLN A 16 3.95 13.34 8.81
N ARG A 17 5.15 13.80 8.47
CA ARG A 17 5.36 14.87 7.48
C ARG A 17 5.01 14.42 6.06
N LEU A 18 5.38 13.20 5.68
CA LEU A 18 5.10 12.63 4.37
C LEU A 18 3.60 12.40 4.14
N VAL A 19 2.88 11.93 5.15
CA VAL A 19 1.45 11.58 5.03
C VAL A 19 0.51 12.67 5.55
N GLY A 20 1.03 13.74 6.16
CA GLY A 20 0.25 14.88 6.64
C GLY A 20 -0.60 14.60 7.90
N THR A 21 -0.29 13.55 8.66
CA THR A 21 -1.07 13.17 9.86
C THR A 21 -0.69 13.98 11.09
N ARG A 22 -1.69 14.40 11.87
CA ARG A 22 -1.52 15.28 13.04
C ARG A 22 -1.11 14.54 14.31
N THR A 23 -1.44 13.26 14.45
CA THR A 23 -1.16 12.49 15.66
C THR A 23 -0.36 11.22 15.37
N LYS A 24 0.52 10.84 16.31
CA LYS A 24 1.30 9.58 16.26
C LYS A 24 0.40 8.37 15.99
N ARG A 25 -0.79 8.34 16.61
CA ARG A 25 -1.78 7.25 16.46
C ARG A 25 -2.28 7.15 15.02
N ASP A 26 -2.59 8.28 14.38
CA ASP A 26 -3.14 8.27 13.03
C ASP A 26 -2.10 7.79 12.03
N THR A 27 -0.84 8.18 12.21
CA THR A 27 0.30 7.72 11.41
C THR A 27 0.48 6.22 11.52
N VAL A 28 0.50 5.68 12.73
CA VAL A 28 0.67 4.24 12.97
C VAL A 28 -0.51 3.47 12.37
N ASN A 29 -1.74 3.93 12.59
CA ASN A 29 -2.92 3.29 12.03
C ASN A 29 -2.92 3.30 10.50
N LEU A 30 -2.52 4.41 9.87
CA LEU A 30 -2.38 4.52 8.42
C LEU A 30 -1.31 3.55 7.91
N ALA A 31 -0.12 3.55 8.53
CA ALA A 31 0.98 2.67 8.14
C ALA A 31 0.58 1.19 8.19
N LEU A 32 -0.15 0.76 9.22
CA LEU A 32 -0.65 -0.62 9.33
C LEU A 32 -1.67 -0.95 8.25
N ARG A 33 -2.60 -0.03 7.93
CA ARG A 33 -3.58 -0.23 6.84
C ARG A 33 -2.88 -0.37 5.49
N GLU A 34 -1.91 0.51 5.22
CA GLU A 34 -1.11 0.48 4.00
C GLU A 34 -0.28 -0.80 3.89
N LEU A 35 0.34 -1.25 4.97
CA LEU A 35 1.10 -2.50 5.01
C LEU A 35 0.22 -3.71 4.63
N VAL A 36 -0.98 -3.79 5.20
CA VAL A 36 -1.94 -4.85 4.89
C VAL A 36 -2.43 -4.74 3.44
N ALA A 37 -2.75 -3.53 2.97
CA ALA A 37 -3.20 -3.31 1.61
C ALA A 37 -2.14 -3.76 0.58
N ARG A 38 -0.87 -3.40 0.80
CA ARG A 38 0.26 -3.83 -0.06
C ARG A 38 0.41 -5.35 -0.08
N HIS A 39 0.30 -6.02 1.06
CA HIS A 39 0.36 -7.49 1.11
C HIS A 39 -0.83 -8.15 0.41
N ARG A 40 -2.03 -7.57 0.51
CA ARG A 40 -3.20 -8.09 -0.23
C ARG A 40 -3.04 -7.94 -1.73
N GLN A 41 -2.43 -6.84 -2.19
CA GLN A 41 -2.14 -6.65 -3.61
C GLN A 41 -1.17 -7.72 -4.14
N ILE A 42 -0.21 -8.18 -3.34
CA ILE A 42 0.68 -9.30 -3.71
C ILE A 42 -0.13 -10.58 -3.98
N GLY A 43 -1.25 -10.79 -3.29
CA GLY A 43 -2.16 -11.92 -3.55
C GLY A 43 -2.73 -11.96 -4.97
N VAL A 44 -2.67 -10.85 -5.73
CA VAL A 44 -3.02 -10.89 -7.16
C VAL A 44 -2.08 -11.81 -7.95
N LEU A 45 -0.85 -12.00 -7.49
CA LEU A 45 0.10 -12.94 -8.10
C LEU A 45 -0.38 -14.38 -8.00
N ASP A 46 -1.20 -14.73 -7.01
CA ASP A 46 -1.77 -16.07 -6.87
C ASP A 46 -2.74 -16.42 -8.01
N LEU A 47 -3.25 -15.40 -8.71
CA LEU A 47 -4.10 -15.55 -9.88
C LEU A 47 -3.31 -15.83 -11.18
N ARG A 48 -1.97 -15.72 -11.15
CA ARG A 48 -1.13 -15.94 -12.34
C ARG A 48 -1.37 -17.35 -12.91
N GLY A 49 -1.75 -17.40 -14.19
CA GLY A 49 -2.04 -18.66 -14.90
C GLY A 49 -3.37 -19.33 -14.52
N LYS A 50 -4.15 -18.76 -13.59
CA LYS A 50 -5.46 -19.26 -13.17
C LYS A 50 -6.64 -18.50 -13.79
N VAL A 51 -6.38 -17.31 -14.36
CA VAL A 51 -7.41 -16.49 -14.99
C VAL A 51 -7.14 -16.37 -16.49
N HIS A 52 -8.20 -16.54 -17.28
CA HIS A 52 -8.16 -16.25 -18.71
C HIS A 52 -8.35 -14.75 -18.91
N TRP A 53 -7.40 -14.11 -19.59
CA TRP A 53 -7.53 -12.71 -19.99
C TRP A 53 -8.16 -12.66 -21.38
N ASP A 54 -9.26 -11.91 -21.51
CA ASP A 54 -9.95 -11.71 -22.78
C ASP A 54 -9.79 -10.24 -23.21
N GLY A 55 -9.04 -10.01 -24.30
CA GLY A 55 -8.72 -8.69 -24.82
C GLY A 55 -7.66 -8.71 -25.93
N ASP A 56 -7.48 -7.57 -26.59
CA ASP A 56 -6.43 -7.37 -27.59
C ASP A 56 -5.33 -6.43 -27.06
N LEU A 57 -4.11 -6.96 -27.03
CA LEU A 57 -2.93 -6.32 -26.47
C LEU A 57 -2.40 -5.19 -27.37
N ALA A 58 -2.55 -5.35 -28.69
CA ALA A 58 -2.17 -4.35 -29.67
C ALA A 58 -3.12 -3.15 -29.57
N GLU A 59 -4.43 -3.39 -29.43
CA GLU A 59 -5.42 -2.33 -29.23
C GLU A 59 -5.13 -1.50 -27.97
N SER A 60 -4.81 -2.16 -26.87
CA SER A 60 -4.49 -1.56 -25.56
C SER A 60 -3.21 -0.70 -25.55
N ARG A 61 -2.42 -0.74 -26.62
CA ARG A 61 -1.13 -0.03 -26.73
C ARG A 61 -1.14 1.13 -27.72
N ARG A 62 -2.20 1.31 -28.51
CA ARG A 62 -2.28 2.32 -29.58
C ARG A 62 -2.10 3.78 -29.12
N GLY A 63 -2.36 4.09 -27.85
CA GLY A 63 -2.23 5.45 -27.30
C GLY A 63 -0.90 5.77 -26.60
N ARG A 64 0.12 4.89 -26.69
CA ARG A 64 1.44 5.11 -26.11
C ARG A 64 2.44 5.54 -27.20
N SER A 65 2.24 6.73 -27.76
CA SER A 65 3.24 7.44 -28.58
C SER A 65 3.54 8.80 -27.97
#